data_AF-A0A843HR16-F1
#
_entry.id   AF-A0A843HR16-F1
#
_cell.length_a   1.000
_cell.length_b   1.000
_cell.length_c   1.000
_cell.angle_alpha   90.00
_cell.angle_beta   90.00
_cell.angle_gamma   90.00
#
_symmetry.space_group_name_H-M   'P 1'
#
loop_
_entity.id
_entity.type
_entity.pdbx_description
1 polymer ?
#
loop_
_entity_poly.entity_id
_entity_poly.type
_entity_poly.pdbx_seq_one_letter_code
_entity_poly.pdbx_strand_id
1 'polypeptide(L)'
;MENKRIKYYSLDRILKKKAQYNVIFGKRSNGKTYAVLDRMLKLYFSKGIEGAYIRRNQEDLKGKNGQTLFNNHVHNGLVEKYSKGVWTDIYYYGKRWYFCRYEEDGKGHKQVIKDDKPFCYGFVLSGMEHDKSTSYPNVGLICFDEMLSRTNYLPDEFILFMNCLSTIARLKTEIEIYMLGNTVNKYCPYFAEMGLKNVKTMPQGAIDVYRYGDSELKVAVEYTHPNTGATGKGNVLFAFDNPKLQMITKGDWELDIYPHLPYKYKKDDIIYTYFIEFDGEKLQCEILRGGTDENDKRIDAVITYIHTKTTEWKHPENDVIFSPEISPLKNHYTRITHPIDKRTQKIAECFKRDKVFYQSNEVGEIMNNYLKWCGK
;
A
#
# COMPACT_ATOMS: atom_id res chain seq x y z
N MET A 1 -14.15 -32.56 -17.21
CA MET A 1 -13.33 -31.46 -16.66
C MET A 1 -14.28 -30.44 -16.08
N GLU A 2 -14.37 -30.34 -14.75
CA GLU A 2 -15.21 -29.33 -14.10
C GLU A 2 -14.77 -27.94 -14.52
N ASN A 3 -15.73 -27.16 -15.01
CA ASN A 3 -15.56 -25.77 -15.37
C ASN A 3 -15.34 -24.98 -14.07
N LYS A 4 -14.09 -24.95 -13.59
CA LYS A 4 -13.70 -24.27 -12.34
C LYS A 4 -14.03 -22.78 -12.50
N ARG A 5 -15.21 -22.37 -12.00
CA ARG A 5 -15.65 -20.97 -12.01
C ARG A 5 -14.56 -20.13 -11.35
N ILE A 6 -14.04 -19.14 -12.08
CA ILE A 6 -13.09 -18.17 -11.53
C ILE A 6 -13.80 -17.47 -10.37
N LYS A 7 -13.31 -17.68 -9.15
CA LYS A 7 -13.84 -17.04 -7.96
C LYS A 7 -13.19 -15.66 -7.83
N TYR A 8 -13.97 -14.61 -8.07
CA TYR A 8 -13.56 -13.23 -7.80
C TYR A 8 -13.76 -12.89 -6.31
N TYR A 9 -13.04 -11.88 -5.83
CA TYR A 9 -13.19 -11.38 -4.46
C TYR A 9 -14.62 -10.91 -4.17
N SER A 10 -15.11 -11.15 -2.95
CA SER A 10 -16.41 -10.69 -2.46
C SER A 10 -16.25 -9.95 -1.13
N LEU A 11 -17.02 -8.87 -0.96
CA LEU A 11 -17.06 -8.06 0.26
C LEU A 11 -17.84 -8.72 1.41
N ASP A 12 -18.53 -9.84 1.19
CA ASP A 12 -19.46 -10.42 2.17
C ASP A 12 -18.81 -10.70 3.54
N ARG A 13 -17.55 -11.12 3.56
CA ARG A 13 -16.84 -11.47 4.81
C ARG A 13 -16.51 -10.23 5.63
N ILE A 14 -15.97 -9.19 4.99
CA ILE A 14 -15.58 -7.96 5.68
C ILE A 14 -16.80 -7.13 6.08
N LEU A 15 -17.85 -7.10 5.25
CA LEU A 15 -19.11 -6.42 5.56
C LEU A 15 -19.79 -6.96 6.83
N LYS A 16 -19.69 -8.27 7.10
CA LYS A 16 -20.20 -8.86 8.35
C LYS A 16 -19.54 -8.29 9.60
N LYS A 17 -18.36 -7.67 9.48
CA LYS A 17 -17.68 -7.03 10.61
C LYS A 17 -18.31 -5.69 10.98
N LYS A 18 -19.14 -5.08 10.12
CA LYS A 18 -19.81 -3.79 10.37
C LYS A 18 -18.82 -2.72 10.85
N ALA A 19 -17.74 -2.55 10.10
CA ALA A 19 -16.69 -1.60 10.40
C ALA A 19 -16.82 -0.35 9.53
N GLN A 20 -16.53 0.82 10.08
CA GLN A 20 -16.49 2.09 9.35
C GLN A 20 -15.33 2.09 8.37
N TYR A 21 -14.16 1.59 8.78
CA TYR A 21 -13.00 1.41 7.92
C TYR A 21 -12.81 -0.07 7.57
N ASN A 22 -12.58 -0.32 6.28
CA ASN A 22 -12.41 -1.65 5.70
C ASN A 22 -11.11 -1.64 4.88
N VAL A 23 -10.01 -2.03 5.52
CA VAL A 23 -8.69 -2.12 4.88
C VAL A 23 -8.57 -3.51 4.24
N ILE A 24 -8.47 -3.58 2.92
CA ILE A 24 -8.46 -4.83 2.16
C ILE A 24 -7.20 -4.89 1.31
N PHE A 25 -6.30 -5.83 1.60
CA PHE A 25 -5.09 -6.03 0.83
C PHE A 25 -4.83 -7.50 0.46
N GLY A 26 -4.00 -7.72 -0.56
CA GLY A 26 -3.67 -9.06 -1.04
C GLY A 26 -3.37 -9.09 -2.54
N LYS A 27 -3.46 -10.28 -3.13
CA LYS A 27 -3.13 -10.57 -4.53
C LYS A 27 -3.61 -9.50 -5.52
N ARG A 28 -2.74 -9.11 -6.46
CA ARG A 28 -3.08 -8.20 -7.56
C ARG A 28 -4.17 -8.80 -8.47
N SER A 29 -5.05 -7.94 -8.98
CA SER A 29 -6.10 -8.31 -9.94
C SER A 29 -7.07 -9.41 -9.46
N ASN A 30 -7.29 -9.52 -8.15
CA ASN A 30 -8.25 -10.47 -7.56
C ASN A 30 -9.71 -9.94 -7.50
N GLY A 31 -9.94 -8.68 -7.89
CA GLY A 31 -11.28 -8.07 -7.99
C GLY A 31 -11.69 -7.13 -6.84
N LYS A 32 -10.76 -6.72 -5.96
CA LYS A 32 -11.02 -5.79 -4.84
C LYS A 32 -11.73 -4.50 -5.28
N THR A 33 -11.10 -3.72 -6.16
CA THR A 33 -11.66 -2.46 -6.67
C THR A 33 -13.01 -2.70 -7.34
N TYR A 34 -13.12 -3.74 -8.17
CA TYR A 34 -14.36 -4.10 -8.85
C TYR A 34 -15.53 -4.32 -7.87
N ALA A 35 -15.29 -5.06 -6.78
CA ALA A 35 -16.31 -5.35 -5.78
C ALA A 35 -16.78 -4.09 -5.03
N VAL A 36 -15.86 -3.16 -4.70
CA VAL A 36 -16.21 -1.90 -4.03
C VAL A 36 -16.97 -0.96 -4.98
N LEU A 37 -16.55 -0.86 -6.24
CA LEU A 37 -17.27 -0.07 -7.26
C LEU A 37 -18.66 -0.65 -7.57
N ASP A 38 -18.82 -1.97 -7.59
CA ASP A 38 -20.14 -2.61 -7.74
C ASP A 38 -21.05 -2.29 -6.54
N ARG A 39 -20.50 -2.32 -5.31
CA ARG A 39 -21.23 -1.88 -4.11
C ARG A 39 -21.66 -0.41 -4.21
N MET A 40 -20.79 0.46 -4.71
CA MET A 40 -21.10 1.88 -4.94
C MET A 40 -22.28 2.05 -5.88
N LEU A 41 -22.27 1.36 -7.03
CA LEU A 41 -23.40 1.38 -7.98
C LEU A 41 -24.70 0.89 -7.33
N LYS A 42 -24.66 -0.24 -6.60
CA LYS A 42 -25.83 -0.78 -5.89
C LYS A 42 -26.39 0.21 -4.88
N LEU A 43 -25.54 0.85 -4.08
CA LEU A 43 -25.96 1.81 -3.07
C LEU A 43 -26.58 3.06 -3.70
N TYR A 44 -26.05 3.54 -4.83
CA TYR A 44 -26.65 4.66 -5.55
C TYR A 44 -28.04 4.29 -6.08
N PHE A 45 -28.18 3.21 -6.84
CA PHE A 45 -29.48 2.85 -7.44
C PHE A 45 -30.54 2.41 -6.41
N SER A 46 -30.13 1.87 -5.25
CA SER A 46 -31.08 1.43 -4.22
C SER A 46 -31.40 2.49 -3.17
N LYS A 47 -30.49 3.43 -2.89
CA LYS A 47 -30.61 4.38 -1.76
C LYS A 47 -30.24 5.82 -2.10
N GLY A 48 -29.80 6.11 -3.33
CA GLY A 48 -29.28 7.43 -3.71
C GLY A 48 -27.98 7.80 -3.02
N ILE A 49 -27.24 6.81 -2.49
CA ILE A 49 -25.96 7.06 -1.82
C ILE A 49 -24.87 7.21 -2.86
N GLU A 50 -24.24 8.39 -2.87
CA GLU A 50 -23.12 8.71 -3.76
C GLU A 50 -21.81 8.11 -3.25
N GLY A 51 -20.85 7.97 -4.16
CA GLY A 51 -19.51 7.48 -3.88
C GLY A 51 -18.41 8.54 -3.97
N ALA A 52 -17.32 8.32 -3.25
CA ALA A 52 -16.05 8.99 -3.47
C ALA A 52 -14.98 7.97 -3.84
N TYR A 53 -14.17 8.28 -4.85
CA TYR A 53 -13.03 7.49 -5.28
C TYR A 53 -11.75 8.30 -5.13
N ILE A 54 -10.87 7.85 -4.24
CA ILE A 54 -9.65 8.56 -3.85
C ILE A 54 -8.45 7.86 -4.47
N ARG A 55 -7.53 8.67 -5.03
CA ARG A 55 -6.21 8.24 -5.48
C ARG A 55 -5.13 9.16 -4.90
N ARG A 56 -3.89 8.70 -4.91
CA ARG A 56 -2.76 9.48 -4.40
C ARG A 56 -2.40 10.63 -5.35
N ASN A 57 -2.22 10.33 -6.63
CA ASN A 57 -1.68 11.24 -7.63
C ASN A 57 -2.72 11.65 -8.68
N GLN A 58 -2.53 12.80 -9.32
CA GLN A 58 -3.51 13.36 -10.25
C GLN A 58 -3.59 12.57 -11.57
N GLU A 59 -2.46 11.99 -11.98
CA GLU A 59 -2.28 11.17 -13.17
C GLU A 59 -3.19 9.94 -13.14
N ASP A 60 -3.50 9.42 -11.95
CA ASP A 60 -4.38 8.27 -11.76
C ASP A 60 -5.83 8.53 -12.18
N LEU A 61 -6.27 9.79 -12.17
CA LEU A 61 -7.62 10.19 -12.55
C LEU A 61 -7.67 11.00 -13.84
N LYS A 62 -6.52 11.33 -14.44
CA LYS A 62 -6.49 12.18 -15.64
C LYS A 62 -6.80 11.37 -16.90
N GLY A 63 -7.60 11.97 -17.79
CA GLY A 63 -7.88 11.43 -19.13
C GLY A 63 -8.43 10.00 -19.10
N LYS A 64 -7.74 9.11 -19.82
CA LYS A 64 -8.13 7.70 -19.99
C LYS A 64 -8.32 6.97 -18.66
N ASN A 65 -7.46 7.21 -17.66
CA ASN A 65 -7.48 6.45 -16.42
C ASN A 65 -8.81 6.63 -15.66
N GLY A 66 -9.27 7.88 -15.53
CA GLY A 66 -10.57 8.18 -14.93
C GLY A 66 -11.75 7.67 -15.76
N GLN A 67 -11.68 7.79 -17.10
CA GLN A 67 -12.73 7.29 -17.99
C GLN A 67 -12.91 5.76 -17.87
N THR A 68 -11.82 5.01 -17.74
CA THR A 68 -11.88 3.53 -17.77
C THR A 68 -12.31 2.87 -16.46
N LEU A 69 -12.50 3.64 -15.38
CA LEU A 69 -12.71 3.10 -14.03
C LEU A 69 -13.88 2.11 -13.93
N PHE A 70 -15.01 2.42 -14.57
CA PHE A 70 -16.23 1.61 -14.51
C PHE A 70 -16.48 0.76 -15.78
N ASN A 71 -15.53 0.71 -16.73
CA ASN A 71 -15.72 0.02 -18.01
C ASN A 71 -16.12 -1.45 -17.85
N ASN A 72 -15.54 -2.14 -16.85
CA ASN A 72 -15.88 -3.54 -16.60
C ASN A 72 -17.31 -3.71 -16.07
N HIS A 73 -17.84 -2.74 -15.33
CA HIS A 73 -19.23 -2.77 -14.85
C HIS A 73 -20.22 -2.47 -15.97
N VAL A 74 -19.88 -1.54 -16.86
CA VAL A 74 -20.63 -1.25 -18.10
C VAL A 74 -20.64 -2.48 -19.00
N HIS A 75 -19.45 -3.04 -19.30
CA HIS A 75 -19.32 -4.22 -20.17
C HIS A 75 -20.08 -5.45 -19.64
N ASN A 76 -20.12 -5.62 -18.31
CA ASN A 76 -20.87 -6.70 -17.67
C ASN A 76 -22.38 -6.41 -17.54
N GLY A 77 -22.89 -5.32 -18.13
CA GLY A 77 -24.31 -4.95 -18.13
C GLY A 77 -24.84 -4.54 -16.75
N LEU A 78 -23.98 -4.22 -15.78
CA LEU A 78 -24.41 -3.93 -14.42
C LEU A 78 -25.12 -2.57 -14.31
N VAL A 79 -24.67 -1.58 -15.08
CA VAL A 79 -25.30 -0.25 -15.12
C VAL A 79 -26.73 -0.34 -15.66
N GLU A 80 -26.91 -1.03 -16.79
CA GLU A 80 -28.22 -1.30 -17.38
C GLU A 80 -29.12 -2.08 -16.43
N LYS A 81 -28.58 -3.15 -15.82
CA LYS A 81 -29.31 -3.97 -14.86
C LYS A 81 -29.80 -3.17 -13.65
N TYR A 82 -28.92 -2.40 -13.00
CA TYR A 82 -29.29 -1.67 -11.77
C TYR A 82 -30.15 -0.45 -12.05
N SER A 83 -29.98 0.19 -13.21
CA SER A 83 -30.83 1.30 -13.66
C SER A 83 -32.16 0.86 -14.25
N LYS A 84 -32.40 -0.46 -14.39
CA LYS A 84 -33.58 -1.04 -15.06
C LYS A 84 -33.72 -0.54 -16.51
N GLY A 85 -32.61 -0.47 -17.24
CA GLY A 85 -32.57 -0.08 -18.65
C GLY A 85 -32.54 1.42 -18.91
N VAL A 86 -32.58 2.27 -17.88
CA VAL A 86 -32.55 3.73 -18.06
C VAL A 86 -31.20 4.22 -18.55
N TRP A 87 -30.12 3.63 -18.02
CA TRP A 87 -28.73 4.00 -18.31
C TRP A 87 -27.95 2.79 -18.77
N THR A 88 -27.10 2.96 -19.78
CA THR A 88 -26.30 1.86 -20.34
C THR A 88 -24.81 2.07 -20.20
N ASP A 89 -24.36 3.29 -19.90
CA ASP A 89 -22.95 3.64 -19.84
C ASP A 89 -22.66 4.70 -18.75
N ILE A 90 -21.38 5.07 -18.61
CA ILE A 90 -20.88 6.04 -17.64
C ILE A 90 -20.04 7.10 -18.35
N TYR A 91 -20.42 8.35 -18.17
CA TYR A 91 -19.70 9.51 -18.68
C TYR A 91 -18.78 10.09 -17.60
N TYR A 92 -17.52 10.30 -17.94
CA TYR A 92 -16.51 10.89 -17.05
C TYR A 92 -16.13 12.30 -17.49
N TYR A 93 -16.25 13.27 -16.57
CA TYR A 93 -15.81 14.65 -16.80
C TYR A 93 -15.40 15.32 -15.49
N GLY A 94 -14.25 15.98 -15.49
CA GLY A 94 -13.81 16.79 -14.35
C GLY A 94 -13.73 16.03 -13.02
N LYS A 95 -13.20 14.80 -13.02
CA LYS A 95 -13.16 13.90 -11.85
C LYS A 95 -14.55 13.52 -11.31
N ARG A 96 -15.58 13.54 -12.15
CA ARG A 96 -16.94 13.14 -11.77
C ARG A 96 -17.46 12.10 -12.77
N TRP A 97 -18.19 11.12 -12.26
CA TRP A 97 -18.82 10.08 -13.06
C TRP A 97 -20.33 10.26 -13.02
N TYR A 98 -20.93 10.26 -14.19
CA TYR A 98 -22.36 10.43 -14.45
C TYR A 98 -22.86 9.19 -15.16
N PHE A 99 -24.09 8.76 -14.87
CA PHE A 99 -24.73 7.78 -15.74
C PHE A 99 -25.07 8.43 -17.08
N CYS A 100 -24.97 7.66 -18.15
CA CYS A 100 -25.39 8.11 -19.45
C CYS A 100 -25.94 6.99 -20.31
N ARG A 101 -26.54 7.39 -21.43
CA ARG A 101 -26.86 6.52 -22.56
C ARG A 101 -26.53 7.25 -23.84
N TYR A 102 -26.28 6.47 -24.88
CA TYR A 102 -26.06 6.99 -26.23
C TYR A 102 -27.34 6.78 -27.03
N GLU A 103 -27.85 7.85 -27.61
CA GLU A 103 -28.95 7.81 -28.57
C GLU A 103 -28.43 8.21 -29.94
N GLU A 104 -28.88 7.52 -30.98
CA GLU A 104 -28.56 7.87 -32.36
C GLU A 104 -29.61 8.86 -32.86
N ASP A 105 -29.18 10.01 -33.36
CA ASP A 105 -30.09 10.89 -34.06
C ASP A 105 -30.49 10.27 -35.40
N GLY A 106 -31.58 10.77 -36.01
CA GLY A 106 -32.03 10.29 -37.33
C GLY A 106 -31.03 10.53 -38.48
N LYS A 107 -29.82 11.02 -38.20
CA LYS A 107 -28.72 11.26 -39.13
C LYS A 107 -27.46 10.43 -38.81
N GLY A 108 -27.53 9.52 -37.84
CA GLY A 108 -26.43 8.64 -37.46
C GLY A 108 -25.42 9.22 -36.45
N HIS A 109 -25.68 10.40 -35.89
CA HIS A 109 -24.82 10.96 -34.83
C HIS A 109 -25.21 10.42 -33.46
N LYS A 110 -24.22 9.97 -32.69
CA LYS A 110 -24.42 9.55 -31.30
C LYS A 110 -24.47 10.77 -30.38
N GLN A 111 -25.64 11.05 -29.84
CA GLN A 111 -25.82 12.03 -28.78
C GLN A 111 -25.69 11.35 -27.42
N VAL A 112 -25.01 12.03 -26.50
CA VAL A 112 -24.86 11.57 -25.11
C VAL A 112 -25.93 12.22 -24.26
N ILE A 113 -26.83 11.40 -23.73
CA ILE A 113 -27.76 11.83 -22.68
C ILE A 113 -27.16 11.41 -21.36
N LYS A 114 -26.84 12.39 -20.52
CA LYS A 114 -26.23 12.19 -19.21
C LYS A 114 -27.21 12.55 -18.10
N ASP A 115 -27.05 11.90 -16.96
CA ASP A 115 -27.65 12.35 -15.70
C ASP A 115 -27.05 13.73 -15.33
N ASP A 116 -27.87 14.59 -14.74
CA ASP A 116 -27.44 15.91 -14.26
C ASP A 116 -26.57 15.78 -13.00
N LYS A 117 -26.82 14.72 -12.22
CA LYS A 117 -26.12 14.48 -10.95
C LYS A 117 -25.04 13.41 -11.13
N PRO A 118 -23.80 13.67 -10.69
CA PRO A 118 -22.79 12.63 -10.66
C PRO A 118 -23.10 11.65 -9.53
N PHE A 119 -22.89 10.35 -9.78
CA PHE A 119 -23.05 9.33 -8.75
C PHE A 119 -21.75 9.06 -7.97
N CYS A 120 -20.62 9.48 -8.53
CA CYS A 120 -19.30 9.32 -7.91
C CYS A 120 -18.40 10.53 -8.18
N TYR A 121 -17.59 10.88 -7.17
CA TYR A 121 -16.63 11.99 -7.19
C TYR A 121 -15.21 11.49 -6.97
N GLY A 122 -14.27 12.02 -7.76
CA GLY A 122 -12.87 11.64 -7.76
C GLY A 122 -12.04 12.65 -6.99
N PHE A 123 -11.25 12.16 -6.04
CA PHE A 123 -10.37 12.99 -5.21
C PHE A 123 -8.93 12.53 -5.36
N VAL A 124 -8.01 13.49 -5.22
CA VAL A 124 -6.57 13.25 -5.33
C VAL A 124 -5.91 13.82 -4.09
N LEU A 125 -5.18 13.00 -3.34
CA LEU A 125 -4.51 13.45 -2.11
C LEU A 125 -3.48 14.56 -2.39
N SER A 126 -2.72 14.44 -3.49
CA SER A 126 -1.74 15.46 -3.89
C SER A 126 -2.33 16.81 -4.30
N GLY A 127 -3.64 16.89 -4.55
CA GLY A 127 -4.34 18.09 -5.02
C GLY A 127 -5.42 18.60 -4.06
N MET A 128 -5.45 18.10 -2.83
CA MET A 128 -6.54 18.29 -1.86
C MET A 128 -6.82 19.75 -1.50
N GLU A 129 -5.87 20.67 -1.68
CA GLU A 129 -6.07 22.09 -1.40
C GLU A 129 -7.16 22.73 -2.26
N HIS A 130 -7.39 22.22 -3.47
CA HIS A 130 -8.35 22.78 -4.43
C HIS A 130 -9.80 22.30 -4.23
N ASP A 131 -10.02 21.23 -3.46
CA ASP A 131 -11.34 20.57 -3.37
C ASP A 131 -12.16 20.99 -2.11
N LYS A 132 -11.62 21.84 -1.22
CA LYS A 132 -12.20 22.21 0.09
C LYS A 132 -13.51 23.03 0.05
N SER A 133 -13.84 23.61 -1.11
CA SER A 133 -14.93 24.59 -1.29
C SER A 133 -16.27 23.97 -1.70
N THR A 134 -16.31 22.67 -2.01
CA THR A 134 -17.51 21.98 -2.50
C THR A 134 -18.12 21.10 -1.41
N SER A 135 -19.45 21.03 -1.34
CA SER A 135 -20.18 20.15 -0.40
C SER A 135 -20.57 18.83 -1.06
N TYR A 136 -20.47 17.73 -0.31
CA TYR A 136 -20.75 16.35 -0.77
C TYR A 136 -21.75 15.63 0.15
N PRO A 137 -22.98 16.16 0.29
CA PRO A 137 -23.90 15.76 1.37
C PRO A 137 -24.35 14.29 1.32
N ASN A 138 -24.38 13.67 0.14
CA ASN A 138 -24.93 12.32 -0.02
C ASN A 138 -23.85 11.24 -0.13
N VAL A 139 -22.56 11.58 -0.13
CA VAL A 139 -21.48 10.59 -0.20
C VAL A 139 -21.49 9.71 1.04
N GLY A 140 -21.71 8.41 0.86
CA GLY A 140 -21.74 7.42 1.96
C GLY A 140 -20.79 6.25 1.79
N LEU A 141 -20.14 6.12 0.64
CA LEU A 141 -19.11 5.11 0.41
C LEU A 141 -17.86 5.78 -0.16
N ILE A 142 -16.73 5.59 0.51
CA ILE A 142 -15.43 6.12 0.10
C ILE A 142 -14.53 4.95 -0.26
N CYS A 143 -13.93 4.98 -1.44
CA CYS A 143 -12.97 3.98 -1.90
C CYS A 143 -11.63 4.66 -2.14
N PHE A 144 -10.66 4.44 -1.26
CA PHE A 144 -9.28 4.80 -1.49
C PHE A 144 -8.54 3.62 -2.10
N ASP A 145 -8.32 3.69 -3.42
CA ASP A 145 -7.66 2.62 -4.16
C ASP A 145 -6.14 2.82 -4.23
N GLU A 146 -5.41 1.70 -4.30
CA GLU A 146 -3.94 1.65 -4.31
C GLU A 146 -3.27 2.44 -3.16
N MET A 147 -3.83 2.30 -1.95
CA MET A 147 -3.28 2.87 -0.72
C MET A 147 -1.86 2.38 -0.45
N LEU A 148 -1.54 1.12 -0.73
CA LEU A 148 -0.19 0.57 -0.54
C LEU A 148 0.73 0.94 -1.71
N SER A 149 1.86 1.56 -1.41
CA SER A 149 2.87 2.03 -2.39
C SER A 149 4.24 1.40 -2.13
N ARG A 150 4.98 1.09 -3.20
CA ARG A 150 6.41 0.71 -3.15
C ARG A 150 7.35 1.88 -3.41
N THR A 151 6.91 2.84 -4.22
CA THR A 151 7.76 3.92 -4.67
C THR A 151 7.92 4.90 -3.52
N ASN A 152 6.91 5.73 -3.28
CA ASN A 152 6.87 6.74 -2.24
C ASN A 152 5.44 6.98 -1.74
N TYR A 153 5.34 7.57 -0.55
CA TYR A 153 4.15 8.21 0.01
C TYR A 153 4.33 9.73 -0.02
N LEU A 154 3.23 10.48 0.02
CA LEU A 154 3.29 11.94 0.21
C LEU A 154 3.76 12.28 1.64
N PRO A 155 4.42 13.43 1.85
CA PRO A 155 4.62 13.95 3.20
C PRO A 155 3.29 14.06 3.94
N ASP A 156 3.23 13.56 5.18
CA ASP A 156 2.03 13.54 6.03
C ASP A 156 0.77 12.99 5.33
N GLU A 157 0.93 11.99 4.45
CA GLU A 157 -0.16 11.48 3.61
C GLU A 157 -1.39 11.03 4.41
N PHE A 158 -1.17 10.42 5.58
CA PHE A 158 -2.26 10.03 6.47
C PHE A 158 -3.11 11.24 6.89
N ILE A 159 -2.46 12.36 7.24
CA ILE A 159 -3.14 13.61 7.61
C ILE A 159 -3.85 14.22 6.40
N LEU A 160 -3.25 14.18 5.21
CA LEU A 160 -3.91 14.60 3.97
C LEU A 160 -5.17 13.77 3.69
N PHE A 161 -5.10 12.45 3.90
CA PHE A 161 -6.25 11.56 3.77
C PHE A 161 -7.34 11.88 4.81
N MET A 162 -6.98 12.08 6.09
CA MET A 162 -7.95 12.49 7.13
C MET A 162 -8.62 13.83 6.80
N ASN A 163 -7.86 14.80 6.26
CA ASN A 163 -8.41 16.07 5.78
C ASN A 163 -9.38 15.90 4.59
N CYS A 164 -9.08 14.95 3.69
CA CYS A 164 -9.97 14.57 2.60
C CYS A 164 -11.29 14.00 3.13
N LEU A 165 -11.20 13.04 4.06
CA LEU A 165 -12.38 12.48 4.71
C LEU A 165 -13.20 13.55 5.43
N SER A 166 -12.56 14.46 6.16
CA SER A 166 -13.25 15.59 6.83
C SER A 166 -13.99 16.50 5.85
N THR A 167 -13.45 16.69 4.64
CA THR A 167 -14.11 17.47 3.58
C THR A 167 -15.36 16.74 3.04
N ILE A 168 -15.27 15.42 2.87
CA ILE A 168 -16.35 14.59 2.34
C ILE A 168 -17.45 14.37 3.40
N ALA A 169 -17.05 14.09 4.63
CA ALA A 169 -17.92 13.60 5.70
C ALA A 169 -18.70 14.69 6.46
N ARG A 170 -18.60 15.97 6.04
CA ARG A 170 -19.12 17.13 6.81
C ARG A 170 -20.56 17.00 7.31
N LEU A 171 -21.44 16.36 6.54
CA LEU A 171 -22.89 16.34 6.80
C LEU A 171 -23.47 14.95 7.06
N LYS A 172 -22.67 13.87 6.90
CA LYS A 172 -23.18 12.49 6.94
C LYS A 172 -22.52 11.71 8.06
N THR A 173 -23.35 11.15 8.93
CA THR A 173 -22.91 10.36 10.10
C THR A 173 -22.56 8.91 9.76
N GLU A 174 -23.11 8.37 8.67
CA GLU A 174 -22.91 6.98 8.24
C GLU A 174 -22.11 6.92 6.93
N ILE A 175 -20.81 6.64 7.05
CA ILE A 175 -19.89 6.49 5.92
C ILE A 175 -19.12 5.17 6.04
N GLU A 176 -19.06 4.43 4.94
CA GLU A 176 -18.20 3.26 4.79
C GLU A 176 -16.94 3.63 4.01
N ILE A 177 -15.78 3.38 4.59
CA ILE A 177 -14.47 3.69 4.00
C ILE A 177 -13.79 2.37 3.65
N TYR A 178 -13.40 2.22 2.39
CA TYR A 178 -12.65 1.09 1.87
C TYR A 178 -11.27 1.56 1.46
N MET A 179 -10.23 0.94 2.01
CA MET A 179 -8.84 1.25 1.70
C MET A 179 -8.21 0.01 1.06
N LEU A 180 -7.91 0.09 -0.23
CA LEU A 180 -7.53 -1.06 -1.04
C LEU A 180 -6.03 -1.04 -1.33
N GLY A 181 -5.38 -2.18 -1.22
CA GLY A 181 -3.95 -2.32 -1.52
C GLY A 181 -3.60 -3.67 -2.14
N ASN A 182 -2.51 -3.70 -2.91
CA ASN A 182 -1.85 -4.96 -3.26
C ASN A 182 -0.72 -5.21 -2.25
N THR A 183 -0.30 -6.47 -2.03
CA THR A 183 0.76 -6.84 -1.08
C THR A 183 2.15 -6.45 -1.56
N VAL A 184 2.35 -5.15 -1.74
CA VAL A 184 3.57 -4.61 -2.34
C VAL A 184 4.59 -4.17 -1.29
N ASN A 185 4.13 -3.64 -0.16
CA ASN A 185 5.00 -3.20 0.94
C ASN A 185 4.27 -3.37 2.27
N LYS A 186 4.90 -4.09 3.21
CA LYS A 186 4.38 -4.30 4.57
C LYS A 186 4.62 -3.09 5.50
N TYR A 187 5.52 -2.20 5.10
CA TYR A 187 5.84 -0.95 5.79
C TYR A 187 5.03 0.19 5.17
N CYS A 188 3.86 0.44 5.74
CA CYS A 188 2.91 1.43 5.26
C CYS A 188 2.59 2.43 6.38
N PRO A 189 2.71 3.76 6.15
CA PRO A 189 2.40 4.77 7.14
C PRO A 189 1.00 4.60 7.74
N TYR A 190 -0.01 4.25 6.92
CA TYR A 190 -1.38 4.01 7.39
C TYR A 190 -1.46 2.92 8.46
N PHE A 191 -0.67 1.84 8.36
CA PHE A 191 -0.69 0.78 9.35
C PHE A 191 -0.13 1.25 10.69
N ALA A 192 0.94 2.05 10.67
CA ALA A 192 1.53 2.63 11.87
C ALA A 192 0.60 3.66 12.52
N GLU A 193 0.13 4.64 11.75
CA GLU A 193 -0.74 5.73 12.21
C GLU A 193 -2.09 5.22 12.75
N MET A 194 -2.65 4.17 12.12
CA MET A 194 -3.87 3.53 12.59
C MET A 194 -3.62 2.46 13.67
N GLY A 195 -2.37 2.21 14.09
CA GLY A 195 -2.06 1.22 15.12
C GLY A 195 -2.40 -0.23 14.76
N LEU A 196 -2.31 -0.60 13.49
CA LEU A 196 -2.66 -1.93 12.95
C LEU A 196 -1.51 -2.94 13.14
N LYS A 197 -1.23 -3.29 14.40
CA LYS A 197 -0.02 -4.03 14.81
C LYS A 197 0.11 -5.43 14.21
N ASN A 198 -0.99 -6.16 13.99
CA ASN A 198 -0.92 -7.56 13.54
C ASN A 198 -0.78 -7.71 12.03
N VAL A 199 -0.84 -6.62 11.25
CA VAL A 199 -0.86 -6.70 9.77
C VAL A 199 0.39 -7.38 9.21
N LYS A 200 1.55 -7.21 9.88
CA LYS A 200 2.82 -7.82 9.48
C LYS A 200 2.83 -9.35 9.63
N THR A 201 2.11 -9.89 10.62
CA THR A 201 2.09 -11.32 10.96
C THR A 201 0.80 -12.03 10.56
N MET A 202 -0.16 -11.28 10.01
CA MET A 202 -1.48 -11.77 9.62
C MET A 202 -1.40 -12.83 8.50
N PRO A 203 -2.04 -14.00 8.66
CA PRO A 203 -2.08 -15.01 7.60
C PRO A 203 -3.09 -14.64 6.50
N GLN A 204 -2.82 -15.09 5.27
CA GLN A 204 -3.75 -14.90 4.15
C GLN A 204 -5.13 -15.48 4.46
N GLY A 205 -6.17 -14.71 4.18
CA GLY A 205 -7.57 -15.06 4.43
C GLY A 205 -8.12 -14.64 5.78
N ALA A 206 -7.29 -14.18 6.71
CA ALA A 206 -7.76 -13.68 8.00
C ALA A 206 -8.50 -12.34 7.88
N ILE A 207 -9.28 -12.00 8.91
CA ILE A 207 -9.85 -10.67 9.08
C ILE A 207 -9.70 -10.27 10.54
N ASP A 208 -8.89 -9.26 10.79
CA ASP A 208 -8.70 -8.66 12.10
C ASP A 208 -9.62 -7.45 12.27
N VAL A 209 -9.98 -7.16 13.51
CA VAL A 209 -10.87 -6.06 13.86
C VAL A 209 -10.25 -5.27 15.00
N TYR A 210 -10.01 -4.00 14.75
CA TYR A 210 -9.42 -3.05 15.69
C TYR A 210 -10.50 -2.09 16.21
N ARG A 211 -10.36 -1.68 17.47
CA ARG A 211 -11.22 -0.73 18.18
C ARG A 211 -10.34 0.28 18.91
N TYR A 212 -10.82 1.51 19.05
CA TYR A 212 -10.02 2.63 19.55
C TYR A 212 -10.69 3.27 20.75
N GLY A 213 -10.12 3.02 21.94
CA GLY A 213 -10.65 3.52 23.21
C GLY A 213 -12.14 3.21 23.38
N ASP A 214 -12.88 4.21 23.85
CA ASP A 214 -14.33 4.14 24.06
C ASP A 214 -15.16 4.58 22.83
N SER A 215 -14.50 4.82 21.69
CA SER A 215 -15.22 5.22 20.47
C SER A 215 -15.89 4.02 19.79
N GLU A 216 -16.96 4.30 19.03
CA GLU A 216 -17.59 3.29 18.17
C GLU A 216 -16.79 2.98 16.90
N LEU A 217 -15.63 3.62 16.73
CA LEU A 217 -14.79 3.44 15.55
C LEU A 217 -14.25 2.01 15.48
N LYS A 218 -14.55 1.36 14.37
CA LYS A 218 -14.11 0.00 14.08
C LYS A 218 -13.39 -0.03 12.74
N VAL A 219 -12.20 -0.62 12.74
CA VAL A 219 -11.40 -0.88 11.54
C VAL A 219 -11.32 -2.38 11.34
N ALA A 220 -11.89 -2.88 10.25
CA ALA A 220 -11.71 -4.26 9.80
C ALA A 220 -10.56 -4.30 8.80
N VAL A 221 -9.62 -5.22 9.01
CA VAL A 221 -8.46 -5.42 8.14
C VAL A 221 -8.53 -6.83 7.58
N GLU A 222 -8.59 -6.98 6.26
CA GLU A 222 -8.60 -8.28 5.58
C GLU A 222 -7.34 -8.44 4.72
N TYR A 223 -6.58 -9.50 5.01
CA TYR A 223 -5.64 -10.06 4.05
C TYR A 223 -6.42 -11.07 3.21
N THR A 224 -6.71 -10.72 1.95
CA THR A 224 -7.55 -11.54 1.09
C THR A 224 -6.94 -12.92 0.82
N HIS A 225 -7.79 -13.94 0.66
CA HIS A 225 -7.35 -15.27 0.26
C HIS A 225 -6.66 -15.23 -1.12
N PRO A 226 -5.68 -16.13 -1.36
CA PRO A 226 -5.15 -16.35 -2.69
C PRO A 226 -6.25 -17.07 -3.48
N ASN A 227 -6.93 -16.37 -4.39
CA ASN A 227 -7.98 -17.01 -5.19
C ASN A 227 -7.40 -18.19 -5.98
N THR A 228 -7.76 -19.42 -5.59
CA THR A 228 -7.32 -20.69 -6.19
C THR A 228 -7.93 -20.98 -7.57
N GLY A 229 -8.85 -20.12 -8.03
CA GLY A 229 -9.54 -20.25 -9.32
C GLY A 229 -9.00 -19.38 -10.45
N ALA A 230 -8.09 -18.45 -10.17
CA ALA A 230 -7.43 -17.62 -11.19
C ALA A 230 -6.07 -18.22 -11.58
N THR A 231 -6.05 -19.51 -11.94
CA THR A 231 -4.99 -20.08 -12.79
C THR A 231 -5.23 -19.69 -14.26
N GLY A 232 -5.66 -18.46 -14.49
CA GLY A 232 -5.90 -17.93 -15.82
C GLY A 232 -4.57 -17.68 -16.52
N LYS A 233 -4.58 -17.79 -17.86
CA LYS A 233 -3.47 -17.63 -18.81
C LYS A 233 -2.44 -16.54 -18.48
N GLY A 234 -2.79 -15.50 -17.70
CA GLY A 234 -1.88 -14.48 -17.20
C GLY A 234 -0.76 -14.98 -16.26
N ASN A 235 -0.97 -16.00 -15.43
CA ASN A 235 0.11 -16.48 -14.55
C ASN A 235 1.28 -17.11 -15.33
N VAL A 236 1.02 -17.67 -16.52
CA VAL A 236 2.08 -18.23 -17.39
C VAL A 236 3.05 -17.13 -17.83
N LEU A 237 2.54 -15.92 -18.10
CA LEU A 237 3.37 -14.76 -18.45
C LEU A 237 4.30 -14.32 -17.30
N PHE A 238 4.02 -14.74 -16.07
CA PHE A 238 4.77 -14.37 -14.87
C PHE A 238 5.35 -15.58 -14.14
N ALA A 239 5.45 -16.73 -14.81
CA ALA A 239 5.99 -17.98 -14.25
C ALA A 239 7.52 -18.02 -14.21
N PHE A 240 8.18 -16.86 -14.29
CA PHE A 240 9.63 -16.75 -14.13
C PHE A 240 10.01 -16.91 -12.65
N ASP A 241 11.17 -17.49 -12.38
CA ASP A 241 11.71 -17.65 -11.03
C ASP A 241 12.30 -16.33 -10.51
N ASN A 242 11.42 -15.33 -10.37
CA ASN A 242 11.76 -14.03 -9.82
C ASN A 242 10.87 -13.77 -8.59
N PRO A 243 11.45 -13.67 -7.38
CA PRO A 243 10.72 -13.36 -6.15
C PRO A 243 9.81 -12.13 -6.23
N LYS A 244 10.17 -11.11 -7.03
CA LYS A 244 9.37 -9.89 -7.22
C LYS A 244 8.03 -10.18 -7.93
N LEU A 245 7.91 -11.28 -8.66
CA LEU A 245 6.68 -11.66 -9.38
C LEU A 245 5.70 -12.46 -8.50
N GLN A 246 6.11 -12.90 -7.30
CA GLN A 246 5.28 -13.72 -6.41
C GLN A 246 4.03 -12.97 -5.91
N MET A 247 4.07 -11.64 -5.81
CA MET A 247 2.91 -10.82 -5.46
C MET A 247 1.80 -10.85 -6.53
N ILE A 248 2.17 -11.00 -7.80
CA ILE A 248 1.21 -11.14 -8.91
C ILE A 248 0.56 -12.54 -8.86
N THR A 249 1.36 -13.58 -8.61
CA THR A 249 0.91 -14.98 -8.74
C THR A 249 0.29 -15.54 -7.44
N LYS A 250 0.91 -15.29 -6.29
CA LYS A 250 0.51 -15.80 -4.96
C LYS A 250 -0.10 -14.74 -4.05
N GLY A 251 0.16 -13.46 -4.30
CA GLY A 251 -0.32 -12.39 -3.44
C GLY A 251 0.41 -12.30 -2.10
N ASP A 252 1.62 -12.86 -2.02
CA ASP A 252 2.53 -12.64 -0.90
C ASP A 252 3.09 -11.22 -0.94
N TRP A 253 3.73 -10.79 0.15
CA TRP A 253 4.47 -9.54 0.20
C TRP A 253 5.59 -9.58 -0.83
N GLU A 254 5.63 -8.58 -1.72
CA GLU A 254 6.77 -8.40 -2.61
C GLU A 254 7.97 -7.96 -1.74
N LEU A 255 9.08 -8.70 -1.83
CA LEU A 255 10.38 -8.33 -1.26
C LEU A 255 11.33 -8.03 -2.41
N ASP A 256 12.01 -6.88 -2.37
CA ASP A 256 13.11 -6.66 -3.30
C ASP A 256 14.25 -7.68 -3.08
N ILE A 257 15.05 -7.91 -4.12
CA ILE A 257 16.24 -8.77 -4.01
C ILE A 257 17.37 -7.87 -3.53
N TYR A 258 17.90 -8.16 -2.36
CA TYR A 258 18.99 -7.44 -1.74
C TYR A 258 20.26 -8.29 -1.74
N PRO A 259 21.44 -7.67 -1.86
CA PRO A 259 22.70 -8.40 -1.89
C PRO A 259 22.92 -9.16 -0.57
N HIS A 260 23.04 -10.48 -0.65
CA HIS A 260 23.42 -11.33 0.48
C HIS A 260 24.93 -11.49 0.56
N LEU A 261 25.44 -11.68 1.76
CA LEU A 261 26.87 -11.88 1.97
C LEU A 261 27.34 -13.15 1.25
N PRO A 262 28.27 -13.06 0.28
CA PRO A 262 28.66 -14.22 -0.54
C PRO A 262 29.73 -15.10 0.11
N TYR A 263 30.15 -14.79 1.34
CA TYR A 263 31.24 -15.47 2.03
C TYR A 263 31.00 -15.56 3.54
N LYS A 264 31.78 -16.40 4.23
CA LYS A 264 31.72 -16.53 5.69
C LYS A 264 32.73 -15.60 6.36
N TYR A 265 32.42 -15.16 7.58
CA TYR A 265 33.31 -14.35 8.39
C TYR A 265 33.35 -14.88 9.83
N LYS A 266 34.40 -14.55 10.55
CA LYS A 266 34.60 -14.85 11.98
C LYS A 266 34.41 -13.58 12.80
N LYS A 267 34.25 -13.73 14.11
CA LYS A 267 34.13 -12.59 15.03
C LYS A 267 35.31 -11.62 14.93
N ASP A 268 36.51 -12.14 14.69
CA ASP A 268 37.73 -11.34 14.58
C ASP A 268 37.78 -10.49 13.29
N ASP A 269 36.93 -10.80 12.30
CA ASP A 269 36.79 -9.99 11.08
C ASP A 269 35.89 -8.75 11.30
N ILE A 270 35.14 -8.71 12.42
CA ILE A 270 34.27 -7.59 12.77
C ILE A 270 35.12 -6.46 13.35
N ILE A 271 35.24 -5.36 12.59
CA ILE A 271 35.99 -4.19 13.03
C ILE A 271 35.13 -3.18 13.79
N TYR A 272 33.81 -3.20 13.58
CA TYR A 272 32.90 -2.31 14.28
C TYR A 272 31.46 -2.84 14.27
N THR A 273 30.69 -2.50 15.30
CA THR A 273 29.26 -2.83 15.40
C THR A 273 28.46 -1.58 15.74
N TYR A 274 27.33 -1.42 15.08
CA TYR A 274 26.36 -0.36 15.36
C TYR A 274 24.94 -0.89 15.12
N PHE A 275 23.93 -0.11 15.49
CA PHE A 275 22.54 -0.55 15.50
C PHE A 275 21.63 0.43 14.79
N ILE A 276 20.54 -0.11 14.26
CA ILE A 276 19.46 0.67 13.65
C ILE A 276 18.15 0.17 14.23
N GLU A 277 17.30 1.09 14.68
CA GLU A 277 15.93 0.82 15.11
C GLU A 277 14.97 1.59 14.20
N PHE A 278 14.08 0.87 13.53
CA PHE A 278 13.14 1.46 12.59
C PHE A 278 11.83 0.67 12.56
N ASP A 279 10.70 1.37 12.73
CA ASP A 279 9.35 0.79 12.72
C ASP A 279 9.17 -0.43 13.65
N GLY A 280 9.79 -0.36 14.84
CA GLY A 280 9.77 -1.40 15.88
C GLY A 280 10.75 -2.56 15.63
N GLU A 281 11.46 -2.57 14.51
CA GLU A 281 12.45 -3.59 14.19
C GLU A 281 13.85 -3.13 14.61
N LYS A 282 14.61 -4.04 15.23
CA LYS A 282 16.00 -3.81 15.66
C LYS A 282 16.95 -4.55 14.73
N LEU A 283 17.89 -3.81 14.15
CA LEU A 283 18.93 -4.32 13.28
C LEU A 283 20.30 -4.14 13.91
N GLN A 284 21.15 -5.13 13.72
CA GLN A 284 22.57 -5.08 14.06
C GLN A 284 23.37 -5.01 12.77
N CYS A 285 24.29 -4.05 12.73
CA CYS A 285 25.14 -3.78 11.60
C CYS A 285 26.59 -4.00 11.98
N GLU A 286 27.28 -4.84 11.23
CA GLU A 286 28.67 -5.23 11.45
C GLU A 286 29.52 -4.76 10.28
N ILE A 287 30.51 -3.91 10.55
CA ILE A 287 31.51 -3.55 9.57
C ILE A 287 32.57 -4.64 9.61
N LEU A 288 32.74 -5.34 8.49
CA LEU A 288 33.68 -6.44 8.35
C LEU A 288 34.91 -5.97 7.59
N ARG A 289 36.09 -6.42 8.01
CA ARG A 289 37.35 -6.28 7.26
C ARG A 289 37.89 -7.66 6.92
N GLY A 290 37.37 -8.18 5.82
CA GLY A 290 37.74 -9.46 5.24
C GLY A 290 36.75 -10.59 5.54
N GLY A 291 37.12 -11.78 5.08
CA GLY A 291 36.33 -13.00 5.18
C GLY A 291 36.92 -14.10 4.30
N THR A 292 36.20 -15.21 4.18
CA THR A 292 36.67 -16.40 3.46
C THR A 292 35.60 -16.87 2.48
N ASP A 293 35.96 -16.89 1.19
CA ASP A 293 35.07 -17.38 0.13
C ASP A 293 34.84 -18.91 0.21
N GLU A 294 34.01 -19.43 -0.69
CA GLU A 294 33.70 -20.87 -0.77
C GLU A 294 34.91 -21.78 -1.07
N ASN A 295 36.02 -21.20 -1.54
CA ASN A 295 37.27 -21.90 -1.87
C ASN A 295 38.38 -21.62 -0.86
N ASP A 296 38.02 -21.19 0.36
CA ASP A 296 38.93 -20.84 1.45
C ASP A 296 39.92 -19.68 1.14
N LYS A 297 39.63 -18.85 0.13
CA LYS A 297 40.46 -17.67 -0.17
C LYS A 297 40.06 -16.49 0.70
N ARG A 298 41.07 -15.80 1.23
CA ARG A 298 40.88 -14.59 2.02
C ARG A 298 40.44 -13.44 1.12
N ILE A 299 39.29 -12.86 1.45
CA ILE A 299 38.79 -11.62 0.85
C ILE A 299 39.33 -10.46 1.68
N ASP A 300 39.89 -9.44 1.04
CA ASP A 300 40.23 -8.16 1.68
C ASP A 300 39.28 -7.07 1.17
N ALA A 301 38.14 -6.94 1.84
CA ALA A 301 37.15 -5.94 1.55
C ALA A 301 36.56 -5.38 2.86
N VAL A 302 36.30 -4.08 2.86
CA VAL A 302 35.50 -3.44 3.91
C VAL A 302 34.06 -3.37 3.43
N ILE A 303 33.18 -4.05 4.15
CA ILE A 303 31.75 -4.11 3.86
C ILE A 303 30.93 -3.89 5.13
N THR A 304 29.65 -3.59 4.98
CA THR A 304 28.68 -3.63 6.07
C THR A 304 27.75 -4.82 5.88
N TYR A 305 27.68 -5.70 6.88
CA TYR A 305 26.69 -6.77 6.94
C TYR A 305 25.60 -6.41 7.95
N ILE A 306 24.33 -6.57 7.57
CA ILE A 306 23.19 -6.18 8.39
C ILE A 306 22.29 -7.38 8.62
N HIS A 307 21.94 -7.63 9.87
CA HIS A 307 21.08 -8.73 10.27
C HIS A 307 20.08 -8.31 11.36
N THR A 308 19.04 -9.11 11.55
CA THR A 308 18.06 -8.90 12.63
C THR A 308 18.73 -9.02 14.00
N LYS A 309 18.32 -8.17 14.94
CA LYS A 309 18.73 -8.23 16.33
C LYS A 309 17.57 -8.68 17.20
N THR A 310 17.66 -9.90 17.71
CA THR A 310 16.63 -10.51 18.57
C THR A 310 16.90 -10.32 20.06
N THR A 311 18.11 -9.88 20.44
CA THR A 311 18.49 -9.63 21.84
C THR A 311 18.41 -8.14 22.17
N GLU A 312 18.21 -7.82 23.46
CA GLU A 312 18.34 -6.45 23.94
C GLU A 312 19.74 -5.85 23.69
N TRP A 313 19.81 -4.52 23.76
CA TRP A 313 21.06 -3.79 23.61
C TRP A 313 21.95 -4.08 24.81
N LYS A 314 23.17 -4.52 24.55
CA LYS A 314 24.09 -4.88 25.63
C LYS A 314 24.70 -3.65 26.30
N HIS A 315 24.96 -2.59 25.51
CA HIS A 315 25.59 -1.35 25.98
C HIS A 315 24.89 -0.12 25.37
N PRO A 316 23.61 0.12 25.71
CA PRO A 316 22.81 1.18 25.12
C PRO A 316 23.41 2.59 25.32
N GLU A 317 24.21 2.79 26.35
CA GLU A 317 24.91 4.03 26.65
C GLU A 317 26.20 4.28 25.83
N ASN A 318 26.74 3.24 25.17
CA ASN A 318 28.03 3.31 24.46
C ASN A 318 27.93 2.98 22.97
N ASP A 319 26.95 2.15 22.58
CA ASP A 319 26.78 1.67 21.21
C ASP A 319 26.22 2.75 20.29
N VAL A 320 26.69 2.85 19.05
CA VAL A 320 26.11 3.79 18.08
C VAL A 320 24.76 3.26 17.61
N ILE A 321 23.70 4.04 17.83
CA ILE A 321 22.33 3.67 17.47
C ILE A 321 21.73 4.73 16.55
N PHE A 322 21.16 4.31 15.44
CA PHE A 322 20.35 5.17 14.59
C PHE A 322 18.86 4.85 14.74
N SER A 323 18.02 5.84 15.02
CA SER A 323 16.57 5.66 15.06
C SER A 323 15.81 6.96 14.73
N PRO A 324 14.58 6.90 14.22
CA PRO A 324 13.74 8.09 14.05
C PRO A 324 13.44 8.86 15.35
N GLU A 325 13.50 8.19 16.50
CA GLU A 325 13.18 8.79 17.80
C GLU A 325 14.31 9.69 18.30
N ILE A 326 13.95 10.85 18.83
CA ILE A 326 14.89 11.80 19.43
C ILE A 326 15.32 11.26 20.79
N SER A 327 16.64 11.14 21.00
CA SER A 327 17.23 10.70 22.25
C SER A 327 18.18 11.76 22.81
N PRO A 328 18.24 11.96 24.14
CA PRO A 328 19.21 12.85 24.77
C PRO A 328 20.63 12.25 24.82
N LEU A 329 20.80 10.97 24.46
CA LEU A 329 22.09 10.27 24.54
C LEU A 329 23.00 10.63 23.36
N LYS A 330 24.29 10.86 23.64
CA LYS A 330 25.28 11.33 22.64
C LYS A 330 25.61 10.31 21.55
N ASN A 331 25.34 9.03 21.80
CA ASN A 331 25.58 7.91 20.90
C ASN A 331 24.34 7.53 20.07
N HIS A 332 23.23 8.28 20.22
CA HIS A 332 22.02 8.14 19.43
C HIS A 332 21.96 9.20 18.34
N TYR A 333 21.66 8.78 17.12
CA TYR A 333 21.58 9.64 15.95
C TYR A 333 20.26 9.42 15.23
N THR A 334 19.68 10.48 14.67
CA THR A 334 18.37 10.37 14.01
C THR A 334 18.47 9.75 12.62
N ARG A 335 19.51 10.12 11.85
CA ARG A 335 19.64 9.75 10.44
C ARG A 335 21.07 9.38 10.09
N ILE A 336 21.24 8.27 9.39
CA ILE A 336 22.53 7.84 8.87
C ILE A 336 23.04 8.74 7.72
N THR A 337 22.14 9.43 7.04
CA THR A 337 22.45 10.34 5.91
C THR A 337 23.03 11.68 6.35
N HIS A 338 22.92 12.03 7.64
CA HIS A 338 23.37 13.31 8.20
C HIS A 338 24.40 13.06 9.33
N PRO A 339 25.61 12.58 9.00
CA PRO A 339 26.61 12.24 10.01
C PRO A 339 27.17 13.49 10.71
N ILE A 340 27.28 13.43 12.04
CA ILE A 340 27.67 14.57 12.89
C ILE A 340 29.13 14.45 13.36
N ASP A 341 29.65 13.23 13.50
CA ASP A 341 31.00 12.97 13.99
C ASP A 341 31.79 12.03 13.08
N LYS A 342 33.09 11.85 13.37
CA LYS A 342 33.99 11.00 12.56
C LYS A 342 33.53 9.54 12.48
N ARG A 343 32.84 9.01 13.50
CA ARG A 343 32.38 7.62 13.53
C ARG A 343 31.20 7.45 12.57
N THR A 344 30.19 8.30 12.71
CA THR A 344 29.01 8.33 11.85
C THR A 344 29.36 8.66 10.40
N GLN A 345 30.37 9.49 10.14
CA GLN A 345 30.86 9.76 8.78
C GLN A 345 31.40 8.48 8.10
N LYS A 346 32.22 7.69 8.81
CA LYS A 346 32.75 6.42 8.29
C LYS A 346 31.65 5.38 8.04
N ILE A 347 30.65 5.33 8.91
CA ILE A 347 29.47 4.48 8.72
C ILE A 347 28.73 4.90 7.43
N ALA A 348 28.40 6.19 7.29
CA ALA A 348 27.71 6.71 6.12
C ALA A 348 28.47 6.48 4.81
N GLU A 349 29.81 6.55 4.82
CA GLU A 349 30.65 6.21 3.67
C GLU A 349 30.47 4.76 3.19
N CYS A 350 30.25 3.81 4.10
CA CYS A 350 30.03 2.41 3.71
C CYS A 350 28.76 2.26 2.84
N PHE A 351 27.72 3.04 3.13
CA PHE A 351 26.49 3.07 2.33
C PHE A 351 26.64 3.83 1.01
N LYS A 352 27.53 4.83 0.96
CA LYS A 352 27.83 5.56 -0.30
C LYS A 352 28.63 4.73 -1.30
N ARG A 353 29.40 3.74 -0.82
CA ARG A 353 30.22 2.86 -1.66
C ARG A 353 29.47 1.61 -2.14
N ASP A 354 28.17 1.49 -1.86
CA ASP A 354 27.32 0.35 -2.19
C ASP A 354 27.88 -1.03 -1.77
N LYS A 355 28.63 -1.06 -0.66
CA LYS A 355 29.23 -2.27 -0.08
C LYS A 355 28.45 -2.76 1.14
N VAL A 356 27.13 -2.87 1.00
CA VAL A 356 26.20 -3.26 2.08
C VAL A 356 25.50 -4.56 1.71
N PHE A 357 25.52 -5.53 2.61
CA PHE A 357 24.95 -6.86 2.46
C PHE A 357 23.98 -7.17 3.59
N TYR A 358 22.99 -8.01 3.31
CA TYR A 358 21.87 -8.25 4.22
C TYR A 358 21.68 -9.73 4.52
N GLN A 359 21.28 -10.06 5.75
CA GLN A 359 20.95 -11.43 6.17
C GLN A 359 19.79 -12.03 5.36
N SER A 360 18.78 -11.22 5.06
CA SER A 360 17.59 -11.63 4.31
C SER A 360 17.05 -10.45 3.52
N ASN A 361 16.21 -10.72 2.52
CA ASN A 361 15.54 -9.66 1.75
C ASN A 361 14.63 -8.81 2.64
N GLU A 362 14.09 -9.38 3.73
CA GLU A 362 13.32 -8.64 4.73
C GLU A 362 14.16 -7.59 5.46
N VAL A 363 15.40 -7.93 5.86
CA VAL A 363 16.33 -6.96 6.46
C VAL A 363 16.72 -5.88 5.46
N GLY A 364 16.93 -6.26 4.20
CA GLY A 364 17.16 -5.31 3.11
C GLY A 364 15.99 -4.35 2.91
N GLU A 365 14.76 -4.85 2.98
CA GLU A 365 13.54 -4.04 2.85
C GLU A 365 13.37 -3.05 4.02
N ILE A 366 13.65 -3.48 5.26
CA ILE A 366 13.66 -2.56 6.43
C ILE A 366 14.67 -1.44 6.20
N MET A 367 15.89 -1.80 5.80
CA MET A 367 16.96 -0.83 5.56
C MET A 367 16.66 0.11 4.40
N ASN A 368 16.04 -0.37 3.33
CA ASN A 368 15.62 0.47 2.21
C ASN A 368 14.57 1.50 2.65
N ASN A 369 13.56 1.08 3.41
CA ASN A 369 12.55 2.00 3.94
C ASN A 369 13.14 3.01 4.94
N TYR A 370 14.07 2.58 5.80
CA TYR A 370 14.83 3.47 6.68
C TYR A 370 15.65 4.52 5.90
N LEU A 371 16.35 4.12 4.84
CA LEU A 371 17.14 5.02 4.00
C LEU A 371 16.27 6.03 3.24
N LYS A 372 15.11 5.59 2.71
CA LYS A 372 14.12 6.50 2.10
C LYS A 372 13.59 7.51 3.10
N TRP A 373 13.25 7.07 4.31
CA TRP A 373 12.83 7.97 5.40
C TRP A 373 13.93 8.99 5.77
N CYS A 374 15.19 8.58 5.71
CA CYS A 374 16.34 9.47 5.90
C CYS A 374 16.55 10.50 4.77
N GLY A 375 15.74 10.48 3.71
CA GLY A 375 15.79 11.39 2.57
C GLY A 375 16.78 11.00 1.48
N LYS A 376 17.02 9.69 1.28
CA LYS A 376 17.80 9.18 0.14
C LYS A 376 17.01 9.24 -1.17
#